data_AF-A0A948Z460-F1
#
_entry.id   AF-A0A948Z460-F1
#
_cell.length_a   1.000
_cell.length_b   1.000
_cell.length_c   1.000
_cell.angle_alpha   90.00
_cell.angle_beta   90.00
_cell.angle_gamma   90.00
#
_symmetry.space_group_name_H-M   'P 1'
#
loop_
_entity.id
_entity.type
_entity.pdbx_description
1 polymer ?
#
loop_
_entity_poly.entity_id
_entity_poly.type
_entity_poly.pdbx_seq_one_letter_code
_entity_poly.pdbx_strand_id
1 'polypeptide(L)' 'MIKITEIAEKANITQGALSNILSGRRRPSWTVAKRLAQVTYTTPYLWLEGMPDEIKSALKNFKPETSD' A
#
# COMPACT_ATOMS: atom_id res chain seq x y z
N MET A 1 -7.36 8.47 11.21
CA MET A 1 -7.46 8.49 9.73
C MET A 1 -6.15 7.94 9.19
N ILE A 2 -6.17 6.79 8.51
CA ILE A 2 -4.94 6.20 7.95
C ILE A 2 -4.44 7.11 6.83
N LYS A 3 -3.24 7.67 6.99
CA LYS A 3 -2.69 8.60 5.99
C LYS A 3 -1.93 7.83 4.93
N ILE A 4 -2.39 7.92 3.68
CA ILE A 4 -1.71 7.35 2.49
C ILE A 4 -0.25 7.81 2.41
N THR A 5 0.05 9.02 2.90
CA THR A 5 1.41 9.57 2.98
C THR A 5 2.33 8.70 3.85
N GLU A 6 1.88 8.28 5.03
CA GLU A 6 2.69 7.47 5.96
C GLU A 6 3.00 6.08 5.38
N ILE A 7 2.02 5.46 4.72
CA ILE A 7 2.22 4.17 4.05
C ILE A 7 3.19 4.32 2.87
N ALA A 8 3.05 5.38 2.07
CA ALA A 8 3.95 5.66 0.96
C ALA A 8 5.38 5.89 1.43
N GLU A 9 5.57 6.67 2.49
CA GLU A 9 6.86 6.93 3.13
C GLU A 9 7.50 5.63 3.65
N LYS A 10 6.77 4.84 4.45
CA LYS A 10 7.27 3.55 4.97
C LYS A 10 7.57 2.55 3.85
N ALA A 11 6.81 2.57 2.75
CA ALA A 11 7.06 1.72 1.59
C ALA A 11 8.14 2.28 0.64
N ASN A 12 8.73 3.42 0.96
CA ASN A 12 9.73 4.13 0.16
C ASN A 12 9.26 4.35 -1.29
N ILE A 13 8.06 4.91 -1.44
CA ILE A 13 7.45 5.35 -2.70
C ILE A 13 6.79 6.72 -2.52
N THR A 14 6.46 7.38 -3.63
CA THR A 14 5.73 8.66 -3.56
C THR A 14 4.24 8.42 -3.29
N GLN A 15 3.59 9.38 -2.62
CA GLN A 15 2.14 9.36 -2.40
C GLN A 15 1.37 9.24 -3.72
N GLY A 16 1.82 9.93 -4.77
CA GLY A 16 1.23 9.85 -6.11
C GLY A 16 1.34 8.45 -6.73
N ALA A 17 2.47 7.76 -6.53
CA ALA A 17 2.63 6.38 -6.97
C ALA A 17 1.63 5.46 -6.25
N LEU A 18 1.50 5.59 -4.92
CA LEU A 18 0.53 4.81 -4.14
C LEU A 18 -0.91 5.11 -4.57
N SER A 19 -1.27 6.39 -4.80
CA SER A 19 -2.60 6.78 -5.29
C SER A 19 -2.95 6.16 -6.65
N ASN A 20 -1.99 6.14 -7.58
CA ASN A 20 -2.16 5.48 -8.87
C ASN A 20 -2.32 3.96 -8.76
N ILE A 21 -1.68 3.33 -7.76
CA ILE A 21 -1.85 1.91 -7.46
C ILE A 21 -3.24 1.64 -6.88
N LEU A 22 -3.66 2.43 -5.89
CA LEU A 22 -4.97 2.29 -5.24
C LEU A 22 -6.16 2.52 -6.17
N SER A 23 -5.99 3.34 -7.20
CA SER A 23 -7.00 3.58 -8.23
C SER A 23 -6.96 2.55 -9.37
N GLY A 24 -6.02 1.60 -9.35
CA GLY A 24 -5.85 0.61 -10.41
C GLY A 24 -5.24 1.17 -11.71
N ARG A 25 -4.91 2.47 -11.76
CA ARG A 25 -4.29 3.12 -12.93
C ARG A 25 -2.88 2.62 -13.21
N ARG A 26 -2.19 2.11 -12.18
CA ARG A 26 -0.83 1.59 -12.28
C ARG A 26 -0.67 0.32 -11.47
N ARG A 27 -0.09 -0.72 -12.07
CA ARG A 27 0.42 -1.87 -11.31
C ARG A 27 1.82 -1.58 -10.77
N PRO A 28 2.11 -1.90 -9.49
CA PRO A 28 3.44 -1.74 -8.95
C PRO A 28 4.42 -2.76 -9.56
N SER A 29 5.72 -2.49 -9.45
CA SER A 29 6.72 -3.53 -9.69
C SER A 29 6.74 -4.53 -8.53
N TRP A 30 7.32 -5.72 -8.76
CA TRP A 30 7.50 -6.73 -7.70
C TRP A 30 8.20 -6.18 -6.45
N THR A 31 9.21 -5.34 -6.63
CA THR A 31 9.94 -4.69 -5.53
C THR A 31 9.02 -3.77 -4.71
N VAL A 32 8.18 -2.97 -5.38
CA VAL A 32 7.23 -2.07 -4.70
C VAL A 32 6.13 -2.87 -4.01
N ALA A 33 5.61 -3.92 -4.65
CA ALA A 33 4.63 -4.82 -4.07
C ALA A 33 5.13 -5.47 -2.77
N LYS A 34 6.40 -5.90 -2.73
CA LYS A 34 7.03 -6.43 -1.50
C LYS A 34 7.07 -5.41 -0.37
N ARG A 35 7.47 -4.17 -0.66
CA ARG A 35 7.55 -3.11 0.35
C ARG A 35 6.15 -2.76 0.90
N LEU A 36 5.16 -2.63 0.01
CA LEU A 36 3.78 -2.36 0.41
C LEU A 36 3.20 -3.51 1.24
N ALA A 37 3.47 -4.75 0.84
CA ALA A 37 3.07 -5.94 1.59
C ALA A 37 3.65 -5.97 3.01
N GLN A 38 4.94 -5.64 3.17
CA GLN A 38 5.59 -5.55 4.49
C GLN A 38 4.95 -4.49 5.38
N VAL A 39 4.70 -3.30 4.83
CA VAL A 39 4.14 -2.17 5.59
C VAL A 39 2.68 -2.41 5.98
N THR A 40 1.91 -3.07 5.12
CA THR A 40 0.47 -3.30 5.33
C THR A 40 0.15 -4.67 5.90
N TYR A 41 1.16 -5.48 6.24
CA TYR A 41 0.98 -6.85 6.72
C TYR A 41 0.12 -7.71 5.77
N THR A 42 0.38 -7.60 4.47
CA THR A 42 -0.31 -8.34 3.41
C THR A 42 0.68 -9.13 2.55
N THR A 43 0.20 -9.74 1.46
CA THR A 43 1.06 -10.48 0.52
C THR A 43 1.40 -9.61 -0.70
N PRO A 44 2.59 -9.75 -1.31
CA PRO A 44 2.93 -9.02 -2.54
C PRO A 44 1.97 -9.30 -3.70
N TYR A 45 1.40 -10.51 -3.75
CA TYR A 45 0.45 -10.92 -4.79
C TYR A 45 -0.82 -10.06 -4.79
N LEU A 46 -1.32 -9.67 -3.61
CA LEU A 46 -2.44 -8.74 -3.48
C LEU A 46 -2.19 -7.42 -4.23
N TRP A 47 -0.97 -6.90 -4.18
CA TRP A 47 -0.63 -5.62 -4.82
C TRP A 47 -0.44 -5.72 -6.33
N LEU A 48 -0.20 -6.92 -6.86
CA LEU A 48 0.06 -7.16 -8.29
C LEU A 48 -1.22 -7.53 -9.01
N GLU A 49 -1.96 -8.47 -8.44
CA GLU A 49 -3.12 -9.10 -9.08
C GLU A 49 -4.45 -8.67 -8.45
N GLY A 50 -4.42 -8.11 -7.23
CA GLY A 50 -5.63 -7.72 -6.52
C GLY A 50 -6.41 -6.62 -7.23
N MET A 51 -7.72 -6.65 -7.05
CA MET A 51 -8.61 -5.60 -7.49
C MET A 51 -8.42 -4.33 -6.65
N PRO A 52 -8.69 -3.14 -7.20
CA PRO A 52 -8.50 -1.88 -6.48
C PRO A 52 -9.15 -1.85 -5.10
N ASP A 53 -10.33 -2.46 -4.93
CA ASP A 53 -11.04 -2.48 -3.65
C ASP A 53 -10.44 -3.45 -2.62
N GLU A 54 -9.82 -4.54 -3.08
CA GLU A 54 -9.04 -5.45 -2.23
C GLU A 54 -7.74 -4.75 -1.76
N ILE A 55 -7.06 -4.06 -2.67
CA ILE A 55 -5.85 -3.28 -2.36
C ILE A 55 -6.17 -2.14 -1.38
N LYS A 56 -7.29 -1.42 -1.56
CA LYS A 56 -7.71 -0.38 -0.60
C LYS A 56 -8.01 -0.97 0.78
N SER A 57 -8.55 -2.19 0.83
CA SER A 57 -8.83 -2.87 2.09
C SER A 57 -7.53 -3.24 2.83
N ALA A 58 -6.44 -3.50 2.12
CA ALA A 58 -5.12 -3.72 2.71
C ALA A 58 -4.64 -2.55 3.58
N LEU A 59 -5.04 -1.32 3.24
CA LEU A 59 -4.65 -0.13 4.00
C LEU A 59 -5.21 -0.15 5.43
N LYS A 60 -6.33 -0.84 5.69
CA LYS A 60 -6.93 -0.96 7.02
C LYS A 60 -6.05 -1.75 8.01
N ASN A 61 -5.18 -2.61 7.48
CA ASN A 61 -4.27 -3.41 8.30
C ASN A 61 -3.02 -2.63 8.73
N PHE A 62 -2.81 -1.43 8.17
CA PHE A 62 -1.73 -0.55 8.61
C PHE A 62 -2.04 -0.02 10.01
N LYS A 63 -1.20 -0.41 10.99
CA LYS A 63 -1.18 0.21 12.32
C LYS A 63 -0.05 1.25 12.33
N PRO A 64 -0.36 2.55 12.44
CA PRO A 64 0.69 3.53 12.72
C PRO A 64 1.29 3.19 14.09
N GLU A 65 2.61 3.04 14.16
CA GLU A 65 3.30 3.08 15.45
C GLU A 65 3.03 4.47 16.05
N THR A 66 2.44 4.49 17.24
CA THR A 66 2.05 5.64 18.08
C THR A 66 0.79 6.45 17.72
N SER A 67 -0.30 6.19 18.45
CA SER A 67 -0.73 7.07 19.55
C SER A 67 -1.34 6.20 20.65
N ASP A 68 -1.08 6.58 21.90
CA ASP A 68 -1.25 5.86 23.18
C ASP A 68 -2.55 5.06 23.41
#